data_AF-A0A9Q4G3C8-F1
#
_entry.id   AF-A0A9Q4G3C8-F1
#
_cell.length_a   1.000
_cell.length_b   1.000
_cell.length_c   1.000
_cell.angle_alpha   90.00
_cell.angle_beta   90.00
_cell.angle_gamma   90.00
#
_symmetry.space_group_name_H-M   'P 1'
#
loop_
_entity.id
_entity.type
_entity.pdbx_description
1 polymer ?
#
loop_
_entity_poly.entity_id
_entity_poly.type
_entity_poly.pdbx_seq_one_letter_code
_entity_poly.pdbx_strand_id
1 'polypeptide(L)'
;MKFIKTTLTIALTGLLVACGGGGSEGYYNNDSKSNTLPSAPDNTTSTTDVQTIFNSLKVEAASLFGQSNPEQKGYVDHAIDAYAQSILKISQDIRNVDFTAYQTTNRKAKCFDESKSDYRACYVFIGDEINKLLGSKYDSWDFVIDDGKVDNQNDQTLGDDLANIRLKSADITPNLESYYGETYLLVFENEHPQKNLQDITIAGAFSHPFQQAQGLQKRFILINEATSDFKITVTKPGATTGTVMGALSIYKVPTADNSEYYVTEAGSGFNTLINDNTNVAFAEPLNFRIDSKLGVAPSTYKILNGIETLNLPSVSISGTRIQHTTPSLNDKEYTGSIFLEGPNIFNFKQSAINSVLNFKHIINEITYEGTSTHTSSGIVTTFTSPSNIKY
;
A
#
# COMPACT_ATOMS: atom_id res chain seq x y z
N MET A 1 -1.68 -23.65 61.37
CA MET A 1 -1.02 -22.95 60.24
C MET A 1 -1.01 -23.87 59.03
N LYS A 2 -1.89 -23.63 58.05
CA LYS A 2 -1.82 -24.21 56.70
C LYS A 2 -2.22 -23.10 55.74
N PHE A 3 -1.25 -22.63 54.95
CA PHE A 3 -1.44 -21.54 54.00
C PHE A 3 -1.96 -22.06 52.65
N ILE A 4 -2.77 -21.18 52.07
CA ILE A 4 -3.57 -21.18 50.85
C ILE A 4 -2.74 -21.53 49.60
N LYS A 5 -3.29 -22.37 48.70
CA LYS A 5 -2.90 -22.44 47.30
C LYS A 5 -3.82 -21.51 46.50
N THR A 6 -3.31 -20.36 46.07
CA THR A 6 -3.92 -19.51 45.06
C THR A 6 -3.05 -19.53 43.82
N THR A 7 -3.62 -19.99 42.71
CA THR A 7 -2.99 -19.97 41.39
C THR A 7 -3.02 -18.53 40.88
N LEU A 8 -1.83 -17.90 40.82
CA LEU A 8 -1.65 -16.56 40.25
C LEU A 8 -1.55 -16.69 38.73
N THR A 9 -2.58 -16.26 38.02
CA THR A 9 -2.55 -16.10 36.57
C THR A 9 -1.90 -14.75 36.29
N ILE A 10 -0.65 -14.75 35.83
CA ILE A 10 0.08 -13.52 35.48
C ILE A 10 -0.31 -13.14 34.05
N ALA A 11 -1.23 -12.18 33.91
CA ALA A 11 -1.39 -11.43 32.68
C ALA A 11 -0.26 -10.39 32.62
N LEU A 12 0.68 -10.56 31.69
CA LEU A 12 1.82 -9.65 31.55
C LEU A 12 1.37 -8.42 30.72
N THR A 13 0.81 -7.41 31.38
CA THR A 13 0.51 -6.10 30.78
C THR A 13 1.80 -5.29 30.63
N GLY A 14 2.39 -5.30 29.44
CA GLY A 14 3.46 -4.39 29.05
C GLY A 14 2.90 -3.04 28.63
N LEU A 15 2.81 -2.08 29.56
CA LEU A 15 2.56 -0.67 29.26
C LEU A 15 3.89 -0.01 28.85
N LEU A 16 3.98 0.53 27.63
CA LEU A 16 5.09 1.38 27.21
C LEU A 16 4.58 2.80 26.93
N VAL A 17 5.12 3.74 27.71
CA VAL A 17 5.08 5.18 27.43
C VAL A 17 6.37 5.51 26.69
N ALA A 18 6.28 5.97 25.45
CA ALA A 18 7.44 6.46 24.71
C ALA A 18 7.74 7.90 25.17
N CYS A 19 8.86 8.09 25.85
CA CYS A 19 9.49 9.40 26.05
C CYS A 19 10.99 9.23 25.75
N GLY A 20 11.54 10.08 24.90
CA GLY A 20 12.89 9.97 24.38
C GLY A 20 14.00 10.17 25.43
N GLY A 21 15.19 9.65 25.12
CA GLY A 21 16.43 9.90 25.86
C GLY A 21 17.51 8.88 25.50
N GLY A 22 18.58 9.35 24.86
CA GLY A 22 19.63 8.52 24.26
C GLY A 22 20.48 7.68 25.24
N GLY A 23 21.20 6.73 24.66
CA GLY A 23 22.23 5.94 25.32
C GLY A 23 22.93 5.05 24.28
N SER A 24 24.12 5.48 23.87
CA SER A 24 25.03 4.80 22.96
C SER A 24 25.62 3.54 23.60
N GLU A 25 25.35 2.35 23.07
CA GLU A 25 26.31 1.24 23.07
C GLU A 25 26.18 0.42 21.78
N GLY A 26 27.32 0.23 21.12
CA GLY A 26 27.46 -0.13 19.72
C GLY A 26 27.20 -1.60 19.39
N TYR A 27 26.81 -1.80 18.13
CA TYR A 27 26.31 -3.02 17.52
C TYR A 27 27.41 -4.01 17.06
N TYR A 28 28.63 -3.92 17.57
CA TYR A 28 29.69 -4.86 17.20
C TYR A 28 30.62 -5.13 18.37
N ASN A 29 30.45 -6.30 19.00
CA ASN A 29 31.56 -6.96 19.67
C ASN A 29 31.57 -8.41 19.18
N ASN A 30 32.28 -8.63 18.08
CA ASN A 30 32.58 -9.95 17.57
C ASN A 30 34.09 -10.12 17.64
N ASP A 31 34.58 -10.61 18.77
CA ASP A 31 35.91 -11.19 18.87
C ASP A 31 35.95 -12.18 20.03
N SER A 32 35.86 -13.48 19.71
CA SER A 32 36.85 -14.46 20.16
C SER A 32 36.60 -15.83 19.52
N LYS A 33 37.62 -16.28 18.79
CA LYS A 33 37.77 -17.65 18.30
C LYS A 33 37.79 -18.64 19.47
N SER A 34 36.94 -19.65 19.44
CA SER A 34 37.20 -20.93 20.11
C SER A 34 36.43 -22.08 19.46
N ASN A 35 37.17 -23.10 19.03
CA ASN A 35 36.67 -24.35 18.46
C ASN A 35 35.84 -25.15 19.48
N THR A 36 34.55 -25.35 19.23
CA THR A 36 33.78 -26.51 19.70
C THR A 36 32.72 -26.88 18.65
N LEU A 37 32.43 -28.19 18.53
CA LEU A 37 31.58 -28.81 17.50
C LEU A 37 30.18 -28.16 17.37
N PRO A 38 29.51 -28.26 16.20
CA PRO A 38 28.16 -27.74 16.04
C PRO A 38 27.18 -28.55 16.88
N SER A 39 26.74 -27.98 18.00
CA SER A 39 25.51 -28.40 18.67
C SER A 39 24.32 -28.13 17.76
N ALA A 40 23.29 -28.98 17.84
CA ALA A 40 22.02 -28.82 17.13
C ALA A 40 21.47 -27.39 17.32
N PRO A 41 20.77 -26.81 16.32
CA PRO A 41 20.22 -25.47 16.46
C PRO A 41 19.19 -25.46 17.60
N ASP A 42 19.55 -24.81 18.71
CA ASP A 42 18.62 -24.44 19.77
C ASP A 42 17.69 -23.37 19.21
N ASN A 43 16.50 -23.78 18.78
CA ASN A 43 15.44 -22.89 18.31
C ASN A 43 14.56 -22.44 19.49
N THR A 44 15.18 -21.85 20.50
CA THR A 44 14.50 -21.18 21.63
C THR A 44 14.60 -19.68 21.44
N THR A 45 13.52 -19.03 21.01
CA THR A 45 13.47 -17.58 20.76
C THR A 45 13.12 -16.89 22.06
N SER A 46 14.01 -16.08 22.63
CA SER A 46 13.80 -15.43 23.92
C SER A 46 12.75 -14.30 23.83
N THR A 47 12.16 -13.88 24.96
CA THR A 47 11.28 -12.69 25.01
C THR A 47 11.97 -11.42 24.50
N THR A 48 13.29 -11.34 24.63
CA THR A 48 14.13 -10.26 24.12
C THR A 48 14.18 -10.24 22.59
N ASP A 49 14.18 -11.42 21.96
CA ASP A 49 14.16 -11.57 20.50
C ASP A 49 12.79 -11.17 19.93
N VAL A 50 11.70 -11.54 20.61
CA VAL A 50 10.34 -11.12 20.25
C VAL A 50 10.19 -9.59 20.29
N GLN A 51 10.70 -8.96 21.36
CA GLN A 51 10.66 -7.50 21.49
C GLN A 51 11.51 -6.81 20.41
N THR A 52 12.64 -7.39 20.04
CA THR A 52 13.53 -6.86 19.00
C THR A 52 12.88 -6.95 17.61
N ILE A 53 12.27 -8.08 17.27
CA ILE A 53 11.52 -8.29 16.02
C ILE A 53 10.35 -7.29 15.95
N PHE A 54 9.60 -7.15 17.04
CA PHE A 54 8.49 -6.21 17.09
C PHE A 54 8.93 -4.74 16.97
N ASN A 55 10.04 -4.36 17.61
CA ASN A 55 10.59 -3.01 17.48
C ASN A 55 11.07 -2.73 16.04
N SER A 56 11.69 -3.70 15.37
CA SER A 56 12.04 -3.59 13.95
C SER A 56 10.81 -3.42 13.08
N LEU A 57 9.76 -4.21 13.33
CA LEU A 57 8.50 -4.11 12.60
C LEU A 57 7.82 -2.75 12.79
N LYS A 58 7.87 -2.18 14.00
CA LYS A 58 7.34 -0.84 14.28
C LYS A 58 8.03 0.28 13.48
N VAL A 59 9.25 0.09 13.03
CA VAL A 59 9.96 1.05 12.18
C VAL A 59 9.54 0.93 10.71
N GLU A 60 9.11 -0.27 10.29
CA GLU A 60 8.76 -0.55 8.89
C GLU A 60 7.27 -0.47 8.58
N ALA A 61 6.44 -0.73 9.58
CA ALA A 61 5.02 -0.96 9.46
C ALA A 61 4.24 -0.25 10.59
N ALA A 62 4.68 0.96 10.98
CA ALA A 62 4.06 1.72 12.07
C ALA A 62 2.56 1.97 11.83
N SER A 63 2.16 2.16 10.57
CA SER A 63 0.76 2.33 10.14
C SER A 63 -0.12 1.15 10.50
N LEU A 64 0.41 -0.07 10.46
CA LEU A 64 -0.32 -1.27 10.86
C LEU A 64 -0.72 -1.26 12.35
N PHE A 65 -0.03 -0.45 13.16
CA PHE A 65 -0.34 -0.28 14.58
C PHE A 65 -0.91 1.11 14.88
N GLY A 66 -1.31 1.87 13.86
CA GLY A 66 -1.81 3.23 14.01
C GLY A 66 -0.76 4.26 14.46
N GLN A 67 0.52 3.86 14.55
CA GLN A 67 1.63 4.69 15.03
C GLN A 67 2.34 5.46 13.90
N SER A 68 1.78 5.46 12.69
CA SER A 68 2.43 6.08 11.52
C SER A 68 2.77 7.55 11.76
N ASN A 69 4.02 7.90 11.48
CA ASN A 69 4.43 9.28 11.30
C ASN A 69 4.27 9.61 9.82
N PRO A 70 3.47 10.63 9.44
CA PRO A 70 3.37 11.03 8.05
C PRO A 70 4.74 11.38 7.43
N GLU A 71 5.69 11.82 8.25
CA GLU A 71 7.00 12.31 7.80
C GLU A 71 8.10 11.25 7.76
N GLN A 72 7.93 10.11 8.43
CA GLN A 72 8.92 9.04 8.52
C GLN A 72 8.21 7.71 8.34
N LYS A 73 8.20 7.22 7.10
CA LYS A 73 7.48 6.02 6.71
C LYS A 73 8.43 4.86 6.47
N GLY A 74 8.03 3.68 6.93
CA GLY A 74 8.64 2.42 6.53
C GLY A 74 8.16 1.93 5.18
N TYR A 75 8.78 0.88 4.63
CA TYR A 75 8.38 0.38 3.32
C TYR A 75 6.92 -0.12 3.32
N VAL A 76 6.49 -0.84 4.37
CA VAL A 76 5.08 -1.27 4.50
C VAL A 76 4.16 -0.04 4.60
N ASP A 77 4.57 0.98 5.36
CA ASP A 77 3.80 2.22 5.47
C ASP A 77 3.67 2.93 4.12
N HIS A 78 4.72 3.00 3.31
CA HIS A 78 4.65 3.55 1.95
C HIS A 78 3.69 2.77 1.05
N ALA A 79 3.74 1.45 1.12
CA ALA A 79 2.87 0.58 0.33
C ALA A 79 1.39 0.79 0.67
N ILE A 80 1.05 0.75 1.97
CA ILE A 80 -0.32 0.92 2.44
C ILE A 80 -0.82 2.34 2.18
N ASP A 81 0.04 3.35 2.38
CA ASP A 81 -0.28 4.74 2.09
C ASP A 81 -0.48 4.97 0.59
N ALA A 82 0.36 4.41 -0.28
CA ALA A 82 0.18 4.48 -1.72
C ALA A 82 -1.14 3.83 -2.14
N TYR A 83 -1.45 2.63 -1.64
CA TYR A 83 -2.73 1.99 -1.92
C TYR A 83 -3.92 2.84 -1.47
N ALA A 84 -3.92 3.31 -0.22
CA ALA A 84 -5.05 3.98 0.40
C ALA A 84 -5.26 5.41 -0.11
N GLN A 85 -4.19 6.20 -0.18
CA GLN A 85 -4.26 7.61 -0.55
C GLN A 85 -4.29 7.83 -2.07
N SER A 86 -3.98 6.80 -2.86
CA SER A 86 -4.06 6.88 -4.32
C SER A 86 -5.18 6.05 -4.93
N ILE A 87 -4.95 4.76 -5.10
CA ILE A 87 -5.78 3.85 -5.90
C ILE A 87 -7.17 3.67 -5.29
N LEU A 88 -7.24 3.41 -3.98
CA LEU A 88 -8.51 3.33 -3.26
C LEU A 88 -9.26 4.66 -3.33
N LYS A 89 -8.55 5.78 -3.14
CA LYS A 89 -9.13 7.12 -3.17
C LYS A 89 -9.73 7.48 -4.53
N ILE A 90 -8.99 7.28 -5.62
CA ILE A 90 -9.49 7.47 -6.99
C ILE A 90 -10.75 6.63 -7.19
N SER A 91 -10.69 5.36 -6.80
CA SER A 91 -11.81 4.43 -6.93
C SER A 91 -13.04 4.92 -6.16
N GLN A 92 -12.89 5.48 -4.96
CA GLN A 92 -14.02 6.03 -4.21
C GLN A 92 -14.58 7.30 -4.86
N ASP A 93 -13.73 8.25 -5.22
CA ASP A 93 -14.14 9.58 -5.67
C ASP A 93 -14.82 9.57 -7.04
N ILE A 94 -14.35 8.71 -7.96
CA ILE A 94 -14.91 8.58 -9.31
C ILE A 94 -16.40 8.20 -9.30
N ARG A 95 -16.89 7.59 -8.22
CA ARG A 95 -18.30 7.21 -8.05
C ARG A 95 -19.24 8.40 -7.82
N ASN A 96 -18.69 9.59 -7.58
CA ASN A 96 -19.47 10.83 -7.46
C ASN A 96 -19.61 11.58 -8.80
N VAL A 97 -19.02 11.06 -9.87
CA VAL A 97 -19.07 11.67 -11.21
C VAL A 97 -20.36 11.31 -11.92
N ASP A 98 -20.95 12.29 -12.61
CA ASP A 98 -22.06 12.08 -13.54
C ASP A 98 -21.53 11.68 -14.93
N PHE A 99 -21.66 10.40 -15.27
CA PHE A 99 -21.17 9.85 -16.53
C PHE A 99 -22.04 10.17 -17.75
N THR A 100 -23.21 10.79 -17.57
CA THR A 100 -24.10 11.12 -18.70
C THR A 100 -23.46 12.09 -19.69
N ALA A 101 -22.64 13.03 -19.20
CA ALA A 101 -21.92 14.01 -20.02
C ALA A 101 -20.83 13.38 -20.93
N TYR A 102 -20.41 12.15 -20.64
CA TYR A 102 -19.29 11.49 -21.31
C TYR A 102 -19.72 10.36 -22.26
N GLN A 103 -21.03 10.18 -22.45
CA GLN A 103 -21.59 9.08 -23.23
C GLN A 103 -21.15 9.10 -24.71
N THR A 104 -20.88 10.29 -25.27
CA THR A 104 -20.50 10.44 -26.68
C THR A 104 -18.99 10.52 -26.89
N THR A 105 -18.21 10.80 -25.85
CA THR A 105 -16.77 11.10 -25.96
C THR A 105 -15.89 9.98 -25.41
N ASN A 106 -16.24 9.41 -24.25
CA ASN A 106 -15.38 8.48 -23.50
C ASN A 106 -15.99 7.09 -23.36
N ARG A 107 -17.27 6.91 -23.69
CA ARG A 107 -17.94 5.61 -23.60
C ARG A 107 -17.59 4.72 -24.80
N LYS A 108 -17.11 3.52 -24.51
CA LYS A 108 -16.97 2.43 -25.47
C LYS A 108 -18.11 1.42 -25.29
N ALA A 109 -18.76 1.06 -26.39
CA ALA A 109 -19.81 0.03 -26.38
C ALA A 109 -19.28 -1.36 -26.03
N LYS A 110 -18.00 -1.62 -26.31
CA LYS A 110 -17.24 -2.77 -25.84
C LYS A 110 -15.91 -2.27 -25.31
N CYS A 111 -15.61 -2.52 -24.04
CA CYS A 111 -14.44 -1.94 -23.40
C CYS A 111 -13.13 -2.48 -23.98
N PHE A 112 -13.10 -3.79 -24.23
CA PHE A 112 -11.96 -4.54 -24.71
C PHE A 112 -12.27 -5.15 -26.08
N ASP A 113 -11.90 -4.46 -27.15
CA ASP A 113 -12.28 -4.84 -28.52
C ASP A 113 -11.85 -6.27 -28.87
N GLU A 114 -10.65 -6.67 -28.44
CA GLU A 114 -10.07 -7.99 -28.70
C GLU A 114 -10.60 -9.10 -27.76
N SER A 115 -11.26 -8.75 -26.65
CA SER A 115 -11.73 -9.73 -25.67
C SER A 115 -12.85 -10.61 -26.24
N LYS A 116 -12.74 -11.92 -26.01
CA LYS A 116 -13.76 -12.92 -26.38
C LYS A 116 -14.64 -13.34 -25.20
N SER A 117 -14.38 -12.82 -24.00
CA SER A 117 -15.06 -13.21 -22.76
C SER A 117 -15.58 -12.03 -21.96
N ASP A 118 -15.11 -10.81 -22.24
CA ASP A 118 -15.62 -9.58 -21.64
C ASP A 118 -16.21 -8.68 -22.73
N TYR A 119 -17.52 -8.48 -22.65
CA TYR A 119 -18.32 -7.72 -23.61
C TYR A 119 -18.91 -6.45 -23.00
N ARG A 120 -18.54 -6.11 -21.76
CA ARG A 120 -19.10 -4.96 -21.07
C ARG A 120 -18.71 -3.68 -21.78
N ALA A 121 -19.65 -2.75 -21.86
CA ALA A 121 -19.34 -1.36 -22.17
C ALA A 121 -18.63 -0.70 -20.98
N CYS A 122 -17.89 0.37 -21.25
CA CYS A 122 -17.20 1.12 -20.21
C CYS A 122 -16.98 2.57 -20.63
N TYR A 123 -16.65 3.42 -19.67
CA TYR A 123 -16.06 4.72 -19.90
C TYR A 123 -14.55 4.62 -19.70
N VAL A 124 -13.77 5.21 -20.61
CA VAL A 124 -12.31 5.22 -20.55
C VAL A 124 -11.83 6.66 -20.52
N PHE A 125 -11.02 6.99 -19.51
CA PHE A 125 -10.37 8.28 -19.37
C PHE A 125 -8.85 8.06 -19.33
N ILE A 126 -8.13 8.87 -20.09
CA ILE A 126 -6.68 8.72 -20.25
C ILE A 126 -5.97 10.01 -19.86
N GLY A 127 -4.90 9.89 -19.07
CA GLY A 127 -4.04 11.02 -18.71
C GLY A 127 -4.82 12.18 -18.09
N ASP A 128 -4.59 13.39 -18.61
CA ASP A 128 -5.19 14.64 -18.12
C ASP A 128 -6.72 14.70 -18.17
N GLU A 129 -7.38 13.80 -18.92
CA GLU A 129 -8.83 13.66 -18.85
C GLU A 129 -9.29 13.31 -17.43
N ILE A 130 -8.48 12.55 -16.70
CA ILE A 130 -8.76 12.12 -15.33
C ILE A 130 -8.73 13.31 -14.36
N ASN A 131 -7.80 14.26 -14.54
CA ASN A 131 -7.75 15.49 -13.74
C ASN A 131 -9.03 16.31 -13.92
N LYS A 132 -9.48 16.49 -15.16
CA LYS A 132 -10.74 17.21 -15.46
C LYS A 132 -11.96 16.49 -14.91
N LEU A 133 -11.94 15.15 -14.90
CA LEU A 133 -13.02 14.29 -14.42
C LEU A 133 -13.18 14.35 -12.90
N LEU A 134 -12.08 14.25 -12.16
CA LEU A 134 -12.08 14.20 -10.69
C LEU A 134 -12.06 15.60 -10.05
N GLY A 135 -11.74 16.63 -10.84
CA GLY A 135 -11.79 18.04 -10.45
C GLY A 135 -10.62 18.48 -9.57
N SER A 136 -10.76 19.67 -8.98
CA SER A 136 -9.63 20.43 -8.40
C SER A 136 -8.91 19.76 -7.22
N LYS A 137 -9.48 18.69 -6.65
CA LYS A 137 -8.81 17.88 -5.61
C LYS A 137 -7.60 17.11 -6.15
N TYR A 138 -7.51 16.96 -7.47
CA TYR A 138 -6.47 16.22 -8.17
C TYR A 138 -5.54 17.14 -8.97
N ASP A 139 -5.64 18.47 -8.84
CA ASP A 139 -4.79 19.43 -9.57
C ASP A 139 -3.28 19.26 -9.32
N SER A 140 -2.91 18.63 -8.20
CA SER A 140 -1.52 18.33 -7.82
C SER A 140 -1.07 16.91 -8.20
N TRP A 141 -1.90 16.17 -8.93
CA TRP A 141 -1.62 14.83 -9.42
C TRP A 141 -1.30 14.91 -10.91
N ASP A 142 -0.36 14.07 -11.34
CA ASP A 142 -0.02 13.95 -12.75
C ASP A 142 -0.48 12.57 -13.22
N PHE A 143 -1.46 12.52 -14.12
CA PHE A 143 -1.91 11.26 -14.73
C PHE A 143 -1.17 10.94 -16.03
N VAL A 144 -0.22 11.80 -16.40
CA VAL A 144 0.78 11.59 -17.44
C VAL A 144 2.14 11.84 -16.79
N ILE A 145 3.06 10.88 -16.92
CA ILE A 145 4.45 11.03 -16.49
C ILE A 145 5.29 11.19 -17.75
N ASP A 146 5.78 12.41 -17.97
CA ASP A 146 6.41 12.82 -19.22
C ASP A 146 7.92 12.58 -19.21
N ASP A 147 8.47 12.14 -20.35
CA ASP A 147 9.91 11.90 -20.51
C ASP A 147 10.67 13.12 -21.07
N GLY A 148 9.98 14.27 -21.13
CA GLY A 148 10.52 15.54 -21.58
C GLY A 148 10.78 15.62 -23.10
N LYS A 149 10.32 14.63 -23.89
CA LYS A 149 10.40 14.72 -25.34
C LYS A 149 9.28 15.59 -25.87
N VAL A 150 9.62 16.53 -26.74
CA VAL A 150 8.66 17.47 -27.35
C VAL A 150 7.56 16.72 -28.09
N ASP A 151 6.31 16.92 -27.67
CA ASP A 151 5.16 16.59 -28.51
C ASP A 151 5.16 17.52 -29.73
N ASN A 152 5.44 16.94 -30.90
CA ASN A 152 5.49 17.63 -32.19
C ASN A 152 4.14 18.28 -32.59
N GLN A 153 3.08 18.15 -31.79
CA GLN A 153 1.78 18.77 -32.07
C GLN A 153 1.60 20.16 -31.46
N ASN A 154 2.34 20.53 -30.40
CA ASN A 154 2.01 21.74 -29.62
C ASN A 154 3.17 22.71 -29.31
N ASP A 155 4.40 22.44 -29.78
CA ASP A 155 5.57 23.32 -29.60
C ASP A 155 5.82 23.72 -28.12
N GLN A 156 5.33 22.91 -27.17
CA GLN A 156 5.56 23.06 -25.75
C GLN A 156 6.77 22.21 -25.36
N THR A 157 7.69 22.82 -24.60
CA THR A 157 8.76 22.06 -23.95
C THR A 157 8.15 21.33 -22.75
N LEU A 158 7.90 20.03 -22.91
CA LEU A 158 7.51 19.16 -21.80
C LEU A 158 8.74 19.00 -20.88
N GLY A 159 8.54 19.16 -19.57
CA GLY A 159 9.58 18.86 -18.58
C GLY A 159 9.62 17.36 -18.35
N ASP A 160 10.81 16.79 -18.17
CA ASP A 160 10.93 15.40 -17.70
C ASP A 160 10.52 15.34 -16.21
N ASP A 161 9.43 14.63 -15.92
CA ASP A 161 8.86 14.52 -14.58
C ASP A 161 9.74 13.72 -13.61
N LEU A 162 10.59 12.85 -14.15
CA LEU A 162 11.56 12.08 -13.39
C LEU A 162 12.95 12.72 -13.45
N ALA A 163 13.07 13.93 -14.01
CA ALA A 163 14.31 14.69 -13.98
C ALA A 163 14.79 14.85 -12.54
N ASN A 164 16.06 14.49 -12.31
CA ASN A 164 16.74 14.48 -11.01
C ASN A 164 16.40 13.29 -10.08
N ILE A 165 15.62 12.32 -10.54
CA ILE A 165 15.50 11.04 -9.86
C ILE A 165 16.60 10.11 -10.36
N ARG A 166 17.25 9.39 -9.44
CA ARG A 166 18.26 8.39 -9.79
C ARG A 166 18.08 7.12 -8.97
N LEU A 167 18.26 5.98 -9.61
CA LEU A 167 18.34 4.69 -8.94
C LEU A 167 19.79 4.38 -8.55
N LYS A 168 19.99 3.52 -7.55
CA LYS A 168 21.33 3.14 -7.09
C LYS A 168 22.16 2.44 -8.16
N SER A 169 21.50 1.69 -9.04
CA SER A 169 22.12 0.95 -10.14
C SER A 169 21.10 0.67 -11.25
N ALA A 170 21.60 0.40 -12.46
CA ALA A 170 20.77 0.24 -13.66
C ALA A 170 20.04 -1.12 -13.75
N ASP A 171 20.40 -2.07 -12.90
CA ASP A 171 19.79 -3.40 -12.77
C ASP A 171 18.53 -3.41 -11.89
N ILE A 172 18.25 -2.32 -11.18
CA ILE A 172 17.04 -2.16 -10.38
C ILE A 172 15.81 -2.19 -11.29
N THR A 173 14.86 -3.07 -10.94
CA THR A 173 13.60 -3.25 -11.66
C THR A 173 12.42 -2.96 -10.72
N PRO A 174 11.42 -2.17 -11.13
CA PRO A 174 11.34 -1.42 -12.39
C PRO A 174 12.39 -0.29 -12.48
N ASN A 175 12.87 -0.03 -13.70
CA ASN A 175 13.72 1.13 -13.97
C ASN A 175 12.87 2.42 -14.07
N LEU A 176 13.51 3.60 -14.11
CA LEU A 176 12.79 4.87 -14.21
C LEU A 176 11.96 4.99 -15.50
N GLU A 177 12.48 4.49 -16.63
CA GLU A 177 11.76 4.53 -17.91
C GLU A 177 10.41 3.82 -17.87
N SER A 178 10.26 2.82 -17.01
CA SER A 178 9.01 2.09 -16.83
C SER A 178 7.89 2.94 -16.25
N TYR A 179 8.20 4.07 -15.60
CA TYR A 179 7.22 4.98 -15.01
C TYR A 179 6.71 6.05 -15.98
N TYR A 180 7.34 6.25 -17.14
CA TYR A 180 6.82 7.16 -18.15
C TYR A 180 5.56 6.59 -18.81
N GLY A 181 4.59 7.45 -19.08
CA GLY A 181 3.36 7.11 -19.78
C GLY A 181 2.10 7.67 -19.14
N GLU A 182 0.96 7.19 -19.62
CA GLU A 182 -0.37 7.68 -19.24
C GLU A 182 -1.07 6.70 -18.30
N THR A 183 -1.90 7.23 -17.42
CA THR A 183 -2.89 6.45 -16.68
C THR A 183 -4.13 6.19 -17.50
N TYR A 184 -4.66 4.99 -17.36
CA TYR A 184 -5.95 4.56 -17.90
C TYR A 184 -6.90 4.31 -16.73
N LEU A 185 -8.01 5.04 -16.71
CA LEU A 185 -9.10 4.86 -15.76
C LEU A 185 -10.33 4.32 -16.51
N LEU A 186 -10.72 3.09 -16.18
CA LEU A 186 -11.84 2.39 -16.81
C LEU A 186 -12.98 2.24 -15.79
N VAL A 187 -14.19 2.63 -16.19
CA VAL A 187 -15.42 2.55 -15.38
C VAL A 187 -16.43 1.66 -16.11
N PHE A 188 -16.71 0.48 -15.58
CA PHE A 188 -17.50 -0.53 -16.31
C PHE A 188 -19.00 -0.37 -16.12
N GLU A 189 -19.73 -0.53 -17.21
CA GLU A 189 -21.17 -0.71 -17.15
C GLU A 189 -21.55 -2.13 -16.73
N ASN A 190 -22.71 -2.25 -16.10
CA ASN A 190 -23.28 -3.52 -15.70
C ASN A 190 -24.80 -3.50 -15.92
N GLU A 191 -25.35 -4.62 -16.40
CA GLU A 191 -26.80 -4.75 -16.58
C GLU A 191 -27.55 -4.65 -15.25
N HIS A 192 -26.94 -5.08 -14.14
CA HIS A 192 -27.52 -4.94 -12.82
C HIS A 192 -27.35 -3.49 -12.33
N PRO A 193 -28.45 -2.73 -12.11
CA PRO A 193 -28.36 -1.29 -11.84
C PRO A 193 -27.50 -0.93 -10.62
N GLN A 194 -27.53 -1.75 -9.57
CA GLN A 194 -26.73 -1.51 -8.37
C GLN A 194 -25.22 -1.77 -8.56
N LYS A 195 -24.83 -2.48 -9.63
CA LYS A 195 -23.43 -2.77 -9.96
C LYS A 195 -22.93 -1.88 -11.10
N ASN A 196 -23.83 -1.19 -11.80
CA ASN A 196 -23.49 -0.34 -12.92
C ASN A 196 -22.56 0.79 -12.46
N LEU A 197 -21.43 0.98 -13.15
CA LEU A 197 -20.42 2.00 -12.85
C LEU A 197 -19.74 1.81 -11.48
N GLN A 198 -19.86 0.61 -10.88
CA GLN A 198 -19.26 0.30 -9.59
C GLN A 198 -17.95 -0.47 -9.68
N ASP A 199 -17.55 -0.93 -10.86
CA ASP A 199 -16.27 -1.60 -11.12
C ASP A 199 -15.31 -0.60 -11.77
N ILE A 200 -14.23 -0.29 -11.05
CA ILE A 200 -13.24 0.72 -11.43
C ILE A 200 -11.90 0.04 -11.58
N THR A 201 -11.27 0.20 -12.75
CA THR A 201 -9.94 -0.36 -13.03
C THR A 201 -8.98 0.74 -13.41
N ILE A 202 -7.79 0.73 -12.78
CA ILE A 202 -6.70 1.68 -13.02
C ILE A 202 -5.49 0.90 -13.58
N ALA A 203 -4.86 1.44 -14.62
CA ALA A 203 -3.64 0.89 -15.21
C ALA A 203 -2.71 2.03 -15.66
N GLY A 204 -1.44 1.72 -15.92
CA GLY A 204 -0.45 2.71 -16.39
C GLY A 204 0.32 3.37 -15.25
N ALA A 205 0.69 4.64 -15.41
CA ALA A 205 1.51 5.36 -14.45
C ALA A 205 0.95 6.74 -14.13
N PHE A 206 1.05 7.13 -12.86
CA PHE A 206 0.68 8.46 -12.37
C PHE A 206 1.52 8.86 -11.17
N SER A 207 1.46 10.14 -10.82
CA SER A 207 2.07 10.70 -9.63
C SER A 207 0.98 11.31 -8.73
N HIS A 208 1.20 11.25 -7.42
CA HIS A 208 0.35 11.92 -6.46
C HIS A 208 1.19 12.59 -5.35
N PRO A 209 0.68 13.68 -4.74
CA PRO A 209 1.38 14.33 -3.66
C PRO A 209 1.32 13.48 -2.38
N PHE A 210 2.36 13.57 -1.56
CA PHE A 210 2.38 13.01 -0.21
C PHE A 210 3.26 13.86 0.73
N GLN A 211 2.87 13.90 2.01
CA GLN A 211 3.51 14.74 3.03
C GLN A 211 4.77 14.08 3.59
N GLN A 212 5.83 14.88 3.79
CA GLN A 212 7.11 14.45 4.37
C GLN A 212 7.69 15.49 5.34
N ALA A 213 8.73 15.13 6.09
CA ALA A 213 9.43 16.06 6.99
C ALA A 213 9.98 17.30 6.24
N GLN A 214 10.43 17.11 5.00
CA GLN A 214 11.03 18.16 4.17
C GLN A 214 9.99 18.95 3.35
N GLY A 215 8.71 18.62 3.47
CA GLY A 215 7.62 19.25 2.73
C GLY A 215 6.81 18.25 1.91
N LEU A 216 6.02 18.78 0.98
CA LEU A 216 5.22 17.97 0.05
C LEU A 216 6.13 17.41 -1.04
N GLN A 217 6.07 16.10 -1.27
CA GLN A 217 6.76 15.41 -2.36
C GLN A 217 5.79 14.71 -3.29
N LYS A 218 6.26 14.26 -4.46
CA LYS A 218 5.50 13.43 -5.41
C LYS A 218 5.89 11.96 -5.24
N ARG A 219 4.90 11.08 -5.26
CA ARG A 219 5.06 9.63 -5.31
C ARG A 219 4.62 9.14 -6.68
N PHE A 220 5.47 8.38 -7.35
CA PHE A 220 5.19 7.81 -8.66
C PHE A 220 4.68 6.38 -8.51
N ILE A 221 3.53 6.09 -9.10
CA ILE A 221 2.87 4.79 -9.10
C ILE A 221 2.95 4.21 -10.51
N LEU A 222 3.24 2.92 -10.58
CA LEU A 222 3.29 2.15 -11.82
C LEU A 222 2.47 0.87 -11.66
N ILE A 223 1.48 0.72 -12.52
CA ILE A 223 0.64 -0.48 -12.65
C ILE A 223 0.89 -1.03 -14.05
N ASN A 224 1.76 -2.04 -14.14
CA ASN A 224 2.20 -2.62 -15.42
C ASN A 224 2.16 -4.15 -15.41
N GLU A 225 2.47 -4.77 -16.54
CA GLU A 225 2.38 -6.22 -16.69
C GLU A 225 3.22 -7.00 -15.66
N ALA A 226 4.35 -6.44 -15.21
CA ALA A 226 5.21 -7.07 -14.21
C ALA A 226 4.73 -6.84 -12.76
N THR A 227 3.89 -5.83 -12.51
CA THR A 227 3.42 -5.49 -11.15
C THR A 227 2.18 -6.26 -10.73
N SER A 228 1.43 -6.80 -11.70
CA SER A 228 0.10 -7.35 -11.47
C SER A 228 -0.19 -8.59 -12.31
N ASP A 229 -0.77 -9.59 -11.66
CA ASP A 229 -1.32 -10.77 -12.33
C ASP A 229 -2.69 -10.49 -12.95
N PHE A 230 -3.41 -9.49 -12.43
CA PHE A 230 -4.62 -8.98 -13.07
C PHE A 230 -4.23 -8.08 -14.24
N LYS A 231 -4.64 -8.48 -15.45
CA LYS A 231 -4.23 -7.83 -16.70
C LYS A 231 -5.43 -7.42 -17.52
N ILE A 232 -5.31 -6.29 -18.19
CA ILE A 232 -6.25 -5.80 -19.20
C ILE A 232 -5.54 -5.61 -20.54
N THR A 233 -6.30 -5.62 -21.62
CA THR A 233 -5.79 -5.31 -22.96
C THR A 233 -6.46 -4.05 -23.46
N VAL A 234 -5.70 -2.96 -23.58
CA VAL A 234 -6.21 -1.67 -24.06
C VAL A 234 -5.65 -1.37 -25.45
N THR A 235 -6.50 -0.88 -26.34
CA THR A 235 -6.05 -0.36 -27.64
C THR A 235 -5.73 1.11 -27.48
N LYS A 236 -4.44 1.45 -27.54
CA LYS A 236 -3.96 2.84 -27.42
C LYS A 236 -4.43 3.68 -28.62
N PRO A 237 -4.60 5.01 -28.47
CA PRO A 237 -4.91 5.89 -29.59
C PRO A 237 -3.94 5.67 -30.77
N GLY A 238 -4.49 5.49 -31.98
CA GLY A 238 -3.70 5.25 -33.19
C GLY A 238 -3.12 3.84 -33.34
N ALA A 239 -3.27 2.96 -32.34
CA ALA A 239 -2.83 1.57 -32.43
C ALA A 239 -3.89 0.67 -33.09
N THR A 240 -3.43 -0.35 -33.82
CA THR A 240 -4.29 -1.38 -34.43
C THR A 240 -4.32 -2.68 -33.64
N THR A 241 -3.44 -2.81 -32.65
CA THR A 241 -3.30 -3.98 -31.78
C THR A 241 -3.40 -3.57 -30.31
N GLY A 242 -4.01 -4.42 -29.50
CA GLY A 242 -4.08 -4.24 -28.06
C GLY A 242 -2.72 -4.30 -27.39
N THR A 243 -2.54 -3.46 -26.36
CA THR A 243 -1.42 -3.51 -25.43
C THR A 243 -1.88 -4.16 -24.14
N VAL A 244 -1.17 -5.20 -23.69
CA VAL A 244 -1.41 -5.82 -22.38
C VAL A 244 -0.79 -4.94 -21.30
N MET A 245 -1.57 -4.63 -20.27
CA MET A 245 -1.14 -3.87 -19.11
C MET A 245 -1.59 -4.62 -17.86
N GLY A 246 -0.75 -4.62 -16.82
CA GLY A 246 -1.25 -4.91 -15.48
C GLY A 246 -2.25 -3.85 -15.06
N ALA A 247 -3.14 -4.22 -14.16
CA ALA A 247 -4.20 -3.33 -13.72
C ALA A 247 -4.55 -3.60 -12.25
N LEU A 248 -5.19 -2.62 -11.62
CA LEU A 248 -5.79 -2.79 -10.32
C LEU A 248 -7.27 -2.46 -10.41
N SER A 249 -8.12 -3.43 -10.08
CA SER A 249 -9.57 -3.29 -10.11
C SER A 249 -10.15 -3.29 -8.70
N ILE A 250 -11.01 -2.30 -8.42
CA ILE A 250 -11.78 -2.20 -7.17
C ILE A 250 -13.26 -2.03 -7.50
N TYR A 251 -14.07 -3.00 -7.11
CA TYR A 251 -15.51 -2.94 -7.26
C TYR A 251 -16.22 -2.64 -5.94
N LYS A 252 -17.27 -1.81 -6.01
CA LYS A 252 -18.17 -1.57 -4.87
C LYS A 252 -19.30 -2.59 -4.91
N VAL A 253 -19.49 -3.27 -3.81
CA VAL A 253 -20.51 -4.29 -3.64
C VAL A 253 -21.74 -3.67 -2.97
N PRO A 254 -22.94 -3.83 -3.55
CA PRO A 254 -24.18 -3.43 -2.87
C PRO A 254 -24.35 -4.22 -1.57
N THR A 255 -24.63 -3.53 -0.47
CA THR A 255 -24.91 -4.17 0.82
C THR A 255 -26.27 -3.75 1.37
N ALA A 256 -26.87 -4.63 2.18
CA ALA A 256 -28.16 -4.36 2.83
C ALA A 256 -28.03 -3.48 4.09
N ASP A 257 -26.84 -3.39 4.68
CA ASP A 257 -26.54 -2.65 5.90
C ASP A 257 -26.10 -1.19 5.65
N ASN A 258 -26.24 -0.71 4.41
CA ASN A 258 -25.77 0.61 3.95
C ASN A 258 -24.27 0.85 4.13
N SER A 259 -23.47 -0.20 4.30
CA SER A 259 -22.02 -0.06 4.32
C SER A 259 -21.48 0.34 2.94
N GLU A 260 -20.38 1.09 2.94
CA GLU A 260 -19.54 1.15 1.76
C GLU A 260 -18.63 -0.07 1.76
N TYR A 261 -18.88 -1.03 0.89
CA TYR A 261 -18.09 -2.26 0.83
C TYR A 261 -17.39 -2.36 -0.52
N TYR A 262 -16.06 -2.34 -0.49
CA TYR A 262 -15.20 -2.38 -1.65
C TYR A 262 -14.40 -3.67 -1.64
N VAL A 263 -14.24 -4.28 -2.81
CA VAL A 263 -13.44 -5.48 -3.00
C VAL A 263 -12.40 -5.21 -4.07
N THR A 264 -11.16 -5.55 -3.78
CA THR A 264 -10.04 -5.43 -4.71
C THR A 264 -9.82 -6.77 -5.40
N GLU A 265 -9.72 -6.75 -6.72
CA GLU A 265 -9.58 -7.94 -7.55
C GLU A 265 -8.25 -8.65 -7.28
N ALA A 266 -8.28 -9.99 -7.29
CA ALA A 266 -7.11 -10.81 -7.04
C ALA A 266 -6.02 -10.59 -8.10
N GLY A 267 -4.75 -10.60 -7.69
CA GLY A 267 -3.62 -10.37 -8.58
C GLY A 267 -3.35 -8.89 -8.86
N SER A 268 -4.18 -7.99 -8.34
CA SER A 268 -3.97 -6.55 -8.37
C SER A 268 -2.64 -6.17 -7.70
N GLY A 269 -1.82 -5.34 -8.36
CA GLY A 269 -0.56 -4.89 -7.78
C GLY A 269 0.04 -3.68 -8.49
N PHE A 270 0.90 -2.97 -7.78
CA PHE A 270 1.57 -1.78 -8.28
C PHE A 270 3.00 -1.69 -7.75
N ASN A 271 3.83 -0.93 -8.44
CA ASN A 271 5.09 -0.43 -7.94
C ASN A 271 4.95 1.05 -7.57
N THR A 272 5.72 1.49 -6.58
CA THR A 272 5.86 2.88 -6.22
C THR A 272 7.33 3.26 -6.08
N LEU A 273 7.71 4.44 -6.55
CA LEU A 273 9.02 5.03 -6.22
C LEU A 273 8.93 5.80 -4.92
N ILE A 274 9.86 5.50 -4.02
CA ILE A 274 10.08 6.20 -2.77
C ILE A 274 11.36 7.03 -2.94
N ASN A 275 11.29 8.34 -2.74
CA ASN A 275 12.44 9.24 -2.90
C ASN A 275 12.64 10.15 -1.69
N ASP A 276 12.31 9.64 -0.51
CA ASP A 276 12.21 10.47 0.69
C ASP A 276 13.33 10.32 1.71
N ASN A 277 14.16 9.29 1.53
CA ASN A 277 15.25 9.01 2.44
C ASN A 277 16.38 10.01 2.21
N THR A 278 16.38 11.12 2.96
CA THR A 278 17.38 12.18 2.83
C THR A 278 18.83 11.74 3.10
N ASN A 279 19.04 10.57 3.69
CA ASN A 279 20.38 10.04 3.95
C ASN A 279 21.00 9.43 2.68
N VAL A 280 20.20 9.20 1.65
CA VAL A 280 20.67 8.74 0.34
C VAL A 280 20.08 9.60 -0.75
N ALA A 281 20.79 9.68 -1.87
CA ALA A 281 20.32 10.44 -3.02
C ALA A 281 19.72 9.52 -4.10
N PHE A 282 19.33 8.29 -3.74
CA PHE A 282 18.72 7.34 -4.68
C PHE A 282 17.27 7.12 -4.31
N ALA A 283 16.40 7.06 -5.32
CA ALA A 283 15.05 6.55 -5.15
C ALA A 283 15.06 5.02 -5.01
N GLU A 284 14.06 4.51 -4.30
CA GLU A 284 13.89 3.12 -3.92
C GLU A 284 12.55 2.63 -4.47
N PRO A 285 12.53 1.63 -5.37
CA PRO A 285 11.27 1.04 -5.79
C PRO A 285 10.72 0.12 -4.70
N LEU A 286 9.41 0.13 -4.61
CA LEU A 286 8.63 -0.75 -3.77
C LEU A 286 7.54 -1.40 -4.61
N ASN A 287 7.34 -2.70 -4.42
CA ASN A 287 6.24 -3.47 -4.97
C ASN A 287 5.19 -3.76 -3.90
N PHE A 288 3.92 -3.69 -4.29
CA PHE A 288 2.78 -4.12 -3.50
C PHE A 288 1.87 -4.97 -4.38
N ARG A 289 1.51 -6.17 -3.91
CA ARG A 289 0.62 -7.07 -4.63
C ARG A 289 -0.38 -7.74 -3.70
N ILE A 290 -1.63 -7.80 -4.14
CA ILE A 290 -2.73 -8.51 -3.47
C ILE A 290 -2.95 -9.84 -4.17
N ASP A 291 -2.67 -10.94 -3.47
CA ASP A 291 -2.69 -12.31 -4.02
C ASP A 291 -3.98 -13.07 -3.64
N SER A 292 -4.83 -12.47 -2.82
CA SER A 292 -6.05 -13.10 -2.31
C SER A 292 -7.08 -13.35 -3.41
N LYS A 293 -7.48 -14.61 -3.62
CA LYS A 293 -8.46 -15.01 -4.64
C LYS A 293 -9.92 -14.82 -4.21
N LEU A 294 -10.74 -14.34 -5.14
CA LEU A 294 -12.19 -14.23 -5.00
C LEU A 294 -12.83 -15.60 -4.68
N GLY A 295 -13.77 -15.67 -3.73
CA GLY A 295 -14.47 -16.90 -3.35
C GLY A 295 -13.80 -17.74 -2.25
N VAL A 296 -12.63 -17.34 -1.75
CA VAL A 296 -12.02 -17.90 -0.53
C VAL A 296 -12.02 -16.87 0.58
N ALA A 297 -11.27 -15.77 0.38
CA ALA A 297 -11.25 -14.61 1.24
C ALA A 297 -10.83 -13.40 0.38
N PRO A 298 -11.75 -12.55 -0.10
CA PRO A 298 -11.39 -11.41 -0.93
C PRO A 298 -10.69 -10.32 -0.10
N SER A 299 -9.82 -9.55 -0.76
CA SER A 299 -9.28 -8.31 -0.19
C SER A 299 -10.36 -7.24 -0.20
N THR A 300 -10.60 -6.64 0.96
CA THR A 300 -11.77 -5.79 1.17
C THR A 300 -11.43 -4.53 1.96
N TYR A 301 -12.18 -3.48 1.66
CA TYR A 301 -12.25 -2.28 2.47
C TYR A 301 -13.73 -1.97 2.72
N LYS A 302 -14.12 -1.86 4.00
CA LYS A 302 -15.50 -1.61 4.42
C LYS A 302 -15.58 -0.34 5.26
N ILE A 303 -16.61 0.46 5.07
CA ILE A 303 -17.00 1.55 5.96
C ILE A 303 -18.43 1.32 6.43
N LEU A 304 -18.65 1.24 7.74
CA LEU A 304 -19.98 1.14 8.34
C LEU A 304 -20.04 1.96 9.62
N ASN A 305 -20.97 2.91 9.69
CA ASN A 305 -21.18 3.79 10.85
C ASN A 305 -19.89 4.51 11.32
N GLY A 306 -19.04 4.94 10.39
CA GLY A 306 -17.77 5.62 10.67
C GLY A 306 -16.64 4.70 11.15
N ILE A 307 -16.86 3.38 11.17
CA ILE A 307 -15.82 2.38 11.38
C ILE A 307 -15.35 1.86 10.03
N GLU A 308 -14.05 1.91 9.82
CA GLU A 308 -13.36 1.40 8.64
C GLU A 308 -12.77 0.02 8.97
N THR A 309 -12.87 -0.92 8.04
CA THR A 309 -12.25 -2.24 8.13
C THR A 309 -11.47 -2.51 6.86
N LEU A 310 -10.14 -2.70 6.99
CA LEU A 310 -9.30 -3.22 5.92
C LEU A 310 -9.00 -4.69 6.22
N ASN A 311 -9.26 -5.55 5.25
CA ASN A 311 -8.91 -6.96 5.33
C ASN A 311 -8.23 -7.38 4.03
N LEU A 312 -6.91 -7.57 4.09
CA LEU A 312 -6.06 -8.08 3.01
C LEU A 312 -5.54 -9.46 3.44
N PRO A 313 -6.23 -10.56 3.13
CA PRO A 313 -5.89 -11.89 3.65
C PRO A 313 -4.64 -12.49 3.01
N SER A 314 -4.18 -11.95 1.88
CA SER A 314 -2.92 -12.35 1.23
C SER A 314 -2.34 -11.15 0.46
N VAL A 315 -1.20 -10.67 0.94
CA VAL A 315 -0.44 -9.55 0.36
C VAL A 315 1.05 -9.88 0.34
N SER A 316 1.74 -9.45 -0.70
CA SER A 316 3.20 -9.35 -0.75
C SER A 316 3.60 -7.88 -0.89
N ILE A 317 4.57 -7.46 -0.11
CA ILE A 317 5.18 -6.12 -0.17
C ILE A 317 6.67 -6.34 -0.20
N SER A 318 7.31 -5.95 -1.30
CA SER A 318 8.75 -6.10 -1.44
C SER A 318 9.40 -4.77 -1.83
N GLY A 319 10.65 -4.57 -1.44
CA GLY A 319 11.36 -3.36 -1.82
C GLY A 319 12.73 -3.28 -1.17
N THR A 320 13.49 -2.30 -1.65
CA THR A 320 14.79 -1.97 -1.07
C THR A 320 14.57 -0.86 -0.06
N ARG A 321 14.81 -1.10 1.24
CA ARG A 321 14.92 0.01 2.20
C ARG A 321 16.32 0.09 2.78
N ILE A 322 16.95 1.24 2.58
CA ILE A 322 18.21 1.62 3.18
C ILE A 322 17.95 1.94 4.66
N GLN A 323 18.39 1.06 5.56
CA GLN A 323 18.45 1.38 6.98
C GLN A 323 19.34 2.62 7.18
N HIS A 324 19.00 3.46 8.17
CA HIS A 324 19.65 4.73 8.48
C HIS A 324 21.14 4.66 8.89
N THR A 325 21.82 3.53 8.72
CA THR A 325 23.20 3.37 9.21
C THR A 325 24.20 2.72 8.26
N THR A 326 23.84 1.97 7.20
CA THR A 326 24.81 1.56 6.15
C THR A 326 24.08 1.00 4.91
N PRO A 327 24.51 1.32 3.66
CA PRO A 327 23.80 0.89 2.46
C PRO A 327 24.20 -0.52 2.00
N SER A 328 23.60 -1.57 2.55
CA SER A 328 23.43 -2.82 1.81
C SER A 328 22.09 -2.78 1.06
N LEU A 329 22.05 -3.28 -0.17
CA LEU A 329 20.80 -3.55 -0.89
C LEU A 329 20.04 -4.61 -0.10
N ASN A 330 19.28 -4.20 0.91
CA ASN A 330 18.49 -5.10 1.73
C ASN A 330 17.12 -5.19 1.09
N ASP A 331 16.99 -6.09 0.12
CA ASP A 331 15.68 -6.54 -0.35
C ASP A 331 14.93 -7.06 0.87
N LYS A 332 13.82 -6.42 1.19
CA LYS A 332 12.89 -6.89 2.20
C LYS A 332 11.65 -7.38 1.50
N GLU A 333 11.16 -8.52 1.95
CA GLU A 333 9.86 -9.03 1.55
C GLU A 333 9.01 -9.23 2.80
N TYR A 334 7.81 -8.69 2.75
CA TYR A 334 6.73 -8.91 3.67
C TYR A 334 5.71 -9.77 2.94
N THR A 335 5.42 -10.96 3.47
CA THR A 335 4.30 -11.77 3.01
C THR A 335 3.38 -12.10 4.18
N GLY A 336 2.07 -12.07 3.92
CA GLY A 336 1.09 -12.49 4.90
C GLY A 336 -0.25 -11.76 4.75
N SER A 337 -0.83 -11.35 5.86
CA SER A 337 -2.17 -10.75 5.91
C SER A 337 -2.21 -9.49 6.75
N ILE A 338 -3.04 -8.53 6.33
CA ILE A 338 -3.27 -7.27 7.04
C ILE A 338 -4.75 -7.16 7.39
N PHE A 339 -5.06 -7.08 8.68
CA PHE A 339 -6.39 -6.72 9.15
C PHE A 339 -6.31 -5.50 10.07
N LEU A 340 -7.12 -4.48 9.79
CA LEU A 340 -7.29 -3.28 10.60
C LEU A 340 -8.78 -2.97 10.72
N GLU A 341 -9.22 -2.56 11.91
CA GLU A 341 -10.59 -2.12 12.15
C GLU A 341 -10.63 -0.98 13.15
N GLY A 342 -11.26 0.13 12.79
CA GLY A 342 -11.38 1.30 13.67
C GLY A 342 -11.75 2.56 12.90
N PRO A 343 -11.84 3.72 13.55
CA PRO A 343 -12.02 4.99 12.85
C PRO A 343 -10.71 5.45 12.21
N ASN A 344 -10.76 5.97 10.98
CA ASN A 344 -9.62 6.54 10.26
C ASN A 344 -8.39 5.60 10.23
N ILE A 345 -8.53 4.33 9.84
CA ILE A 345 -7.48 3.30 10.00
C ILE A 345 -6.18 3.67 9.28
N PHE A 346 -6.25 4.39 8.16
CA PHE A 346 -5.07 4.84 7.40
C PHE A 346 -4.37 6.08 8.00
N ASN A 347 -5.06 6.80 8.89
CA ASN A 347 -4.56 8.01 9.54
C ASN A 347 -4.97 8.02 11.02
N PHE A 348 -4.79 6.88 11.72
CA PHE A 348 -5.40 6.66 13.04
C PHE A 348 -5.05 7.71 14.08
N LYS A 349 -3.86 8.33 13.99
CA LYS A 349 -3.43 9.45 14.84
C LYS A 349 -4.33 10.69 14.73
N GLN A 350 -5.11 10.83 13.64
CA GLN A 350 -6.10 11.90 13.46
C GLN A 350 -7.50 11.52 14.00
N SER A 351 -7.69 10.30 14.50
CA SER A 351 -8.94 9.89 15.15
C SER A 351 -9.16 10.64 16.47
N ALA A 352 -10.37 10.59 17.01
CA ALA A 352 -10.67 11.19 18.31
C ALA A 352 -9.86 10.52 19.44
N ILE A 353 -9.53 11.27 20.50
CA ILE A 353 -8.95 10.68 21.71
C ILE A 353 -9.89 9.60 22.27
N ASN A 354 -9.30 8.51 22.76
CA ASN A 354 -9.91 7.26 23.19
C ASN A 354 -10.47 6.38 22.06
N SER A 355 -10.26 6.73 20.78
CA SER A 355 -10.53 5.82 19.67
C SER A 355 -9.65 4.57 19.78
N VAL A 356 -10.17 3.45 19.27
CA VAL A 356 -9.49 2.15 19.27
C VAL A 356 -9.37 1.65 17.83
N LEU A 357 -8.17 1.19 17.50
CA LEU A 357 -7.84 0.46 16.28
C LEU A 357 -7.55 -0.99 16.67
N ASN A 358 -8.41 -1.91 16.27
CA ASN A 358 -8.17 -3.34 16.36
C ASN A 358 -7.31 -3.79 15.18
N PHE A 359 -6.40 -4.72 15.40
CA PHE A 359 -5.57 -5.28 14.34
C PHE A 359 -5.28 -6.75 14.50
N LYS A 360 -5.06 -7.43 13.37
CA LYS A 360 -4.63 -8.83 13.29
C LYS A 360 -3.81 -9.08 12.03
N HIS A 361 -2.50 -9.02 12.17
CA HIS A 361 -1.58 -9.22 11.05
C HIS A 361 -0.95 -10.59 11.11
N ILE A 362 -0.71 -11.20 9.95
CA ILE A 362 0.25 -12.30 9.82
C ILE A 362 1.40 -11.75 9.00
N ILE A 363 2.61 -11.85 9.54
CA ILE A 363 3.81 -11.26 8.97
C ILE A 363 4.88 -12.34 9.02
N ASN A 364 5.27 -12.87 7.85
CA ASN A 364 6.26 -13.95 7.77
C ASN A 364 5.90 -15.09 8.75
N GLU A 365 4.63 -15.54 8.70
CA GLU A 365 4.05 -16.62 9.53
C GLU A 365 3.84 -16.30 11.03
N ILE A 366 4.24 -15.11 11.49
CA ILE A 366 4.03 -14.65 12.86
C ILE A 366 2.74 -13.83 12.96
N THR A 367 1.88 -14.17 13.91
CA THR A 367 0.61 -13.43 14.12
C THR A 367 0.78 -12.35 15.16
N TYR A 368 0.41 -11.11 14.81
CA TYR A 368 0.33 -9.95 15.69
C TYR A 368 -1.13 -9.53 15.82
N GLU A 369 -1.75 -9.77 16.97
CA GLU A 369 -3.15 -9.46 17.24
C GLU A 369 -3.27 -8.57 18.47
N GLY A 370 -4.04 -7.49 18.37
CA GLY A 370 -4.10 -6.51 19.44
C GLY A 370 -4.93 -5.27 19.12
N THR A 371 -4.70 -4.24 19.93
CA THR A 371 -5.38 -2.95 19.85
C THR A 371 -4.40 -1.80 20.01
N SER A 372 -4.63 -0.72 19.27
CA SER A 372 -3.99 0.57 19.47
C SER A 372 -5.03 1.60 19.91
N THR A 373 -4.73 2.35 20.97
CA THR A 373 -5.63 3.37 21.52
C THR A 373 -5.00 4.74 21.34
N HIS A 374 -5.77 5.69 20.81
CA HIS A 374 -5.34 7.09 20.75
C HIS A 374 -5.52 7.75 22.11
N THR A 375 -4.43 8.08 22.80
CA THR A 375 -4.45 8.75 24.09
C THR A 375 -3.93 10.18 23.96
N SER A 376 -4.08 10.98 25.03
CA SER A 376 -3.53 12.35 25.07
C SER A 376 -2.00 12.40 24.94
N SER A 377 -1.29 11.30 25.17
CA SER A 377 0.18 11.20 25.02
C SER A 377 0.62 10.52 23.71
N GLY A 378 -0.32 10.14 22.84
CA GLY A 378 -0.04 9.48 21.57
C GLY A 378 -0.73 8.11 21.45
N ILE A 379 -0.21 7.27 20.55
CA ILE A 379 -0.80 5.95 20.28
C ILE A 379 -0.17 4.89 21.17
N VAL A 380 -0.98 4.27 22.02
CA VAL A 380 -0.57 3.16 22.89
C VAL A 380 -1.04 1.85 22.31
N THR A 381 -0.12 0.93 22.04
CA THR A 381 -0.39 -0.38 21.42
C THR A 381 -0.23 -1.49 22.42
N THR A 382 -1.23 -2.37 22.49
CA THR A 382 -1.22 -3.62 23.27
C THR A 382 -1.52 -4.78 22.34
N PHE A 383 -0.73 -5.85 22.41
CA PHE A 383 -0.92 -7.04 21.58
C PHE A 383 -0.69 -8.30 22.39
N THR A 384 -1.35 -9.40 21.99
CA THR A 384 -1.03 -10.73 22.51
C THR A 384 0.35 -11.12 22.03
N SER A 385 1.13 -11.79 22.89
CA SER A 385 2.44 -12.33 22.49
C SER A 385 2.32 -13.06 21.15
N PRO A 386 3.21 -12.82 20.17
CA PRO A 386 2.99 -13.35 18.85
C PRO A 386 2.93 -14.88 18.87
N SER A 387 1.92 -15.46 18.24
CA SER A 387 1.81 -16.92 18.13
C SER A 387 2.77 -17.45 17.04
N ASN A 388 3.15 -18.72 17.16
CA ASN A 388 4.12 -19.44 16.30
C ASN A 388 5.60 -19.12 16.52
N ILE A 389 5.93 -18.29 17.52
CA ILE A 389 7.31 -18.17 18.00
C ILE A 389 7.61 -19.38 18.89
N LYS A 390 8.60 -20.21 18.52
CA LYS A 390 9.06 -21.32 19.37
C LYS A 390 9.98 -20.74 20.45
N TYR A 391 9.56 -20.85 21.71
CA TYR A 391 10.31 -20.41 22.89
C TYR A 391 11.35 -21.43 23.32
#